data_AF-Q9BHG0-F1
#
_entry.id   AF-Q9BHG0-F1
#
_cell.length_a   1.000
_cell.length_b   1.000
_cell.length_c   1.000
_cell.angle_alpha   90.00
_cell.angle_beta   90.00
_cell.angle_gamma   90.00
#
_symmetry.space_group_name_H-M   'P 1'
#
loop_
_entity.id
_entity.type
_entity.pdbx_description
1 polymer ?
#
loop_
_entity_poly.entity_id
_entity_poly.type
_entity_poly.pdbx_seq_one_letter_code
_entity_poly.pdbx_strand_id
1 'polypeptide(L)'
;SALGYAQYLPNENFTRTAKEVRDSISVTLGGRAAEQIFFNHLSTGASDDLRKVAKMAYQYVSSFAPGSVYPPPGSNSTRLVKPFGVDKANDFDRRAKTLVDEVYADTLALLTKHKDDMKKLADHLLKHELLTYADVVHYLGERTTRQTDRKKGV
;
A
#
# COMPACT_ATOMS: atom_id res chain seq x y z
N SER A 1 9.75 -9.77 -13.12
CA SER A 1 9.02 -9.27 -14.30
C SER A 1 7.61 -8.93 -13.89
N ALA A 2 7.16 -7.70 -14.11
CA ALA A 2 5.78 -7.31 -13.85
C ALA A 2 4.95 -7.63 -15.10
N LEU A 3 3.90 -8.45 -14.97
CA LEU A 3 2.98 -8.79 -16.06
C LEU A 3 1.97 -7.65 -16.36
N GLY A 4 1.92 -6.63 -15.51
CA GLY A 4 1.14 -5.41 -15.67
C GLY A 4 1.73 -4.27 -14.84
N TYR A 5 1.37 -3.02 -15.15
CA TYR A 5 1.88 -1.83 -14.46
C TYR A 5 0.74 -0.84 -14.21
N ALA A 6 0.77 -0.20 -13.03
CA ALA A 6 -0.13 0.90 -12.68
C ALA A 6 0.68 2.20 -12.57
N GLN A 7 0.29 3.22 -13.34
CA GLN A 7 0.91 4.54 -13.29
C GLN A 7 0.16 5.45 -12.32
N TYR A 8 0.90 6.03 -11.38
CA TYR A 8 0.38 7.04 -10.46
C TYR A 8 0.95 8.40 -10.81
N LEU A 9 0.13 9.45 -10.71
CA LEU A 9 0.61 10.83 -10.77
C LEU A 9 1.48 11.11 -9.54
N PRO A 10 2.72 11.62 -9.70
CA PRO A 10 3.57 11.96 -8.58
C PRO A 10 2.90 13.00 -7.68
N ASN A 11 2.96 12.79 -6.36
CA ASN A 11 2.62 13.83 -5.40
C ASN A 11 3.93 14.51 -4.96
N GLU A 12 4.02 15.83 -5.14
CA GLU A 12 5.21 16.63 -4.83
C GLU A 12 5.41 16.86 -3.31
N ASN A 13 4.48 16.37 -2.48
CA ASN A 13 4.57 16.50 -1.03
C ASN A 13 5.57 15.50 -0.43
N PHE A 14 6.73 16.00 0.00
CA PHE A 14 7.77 15.21 0.67
C PHE A 14 7.38 14.75 2.08
N THR A 15 6.44 15.43 2.74
CA THR A 15 5.96 15.08 4.08
C THR A 15 4.68 14.27 3.99
N ARG A 16 4.64 13.12 4.65
CA ARG A 16 3.49 12.21 4.66
C ARG A 16 2.98 12.01 6.08
N THR A 17 1.67 12.04 6.24
CA THR A 17 0.97 11.69 7.48
C THR A 17 0.97 10.18 7.72
N ALA A 18 0.75 9.75 8.97
CA ALA A 18 0.58 8.34 9.30
C ALA A 18 -0.51 7.68 8.43
N LYS A 19 -1.66 8.35 8.28
CA LYS A 19 -2.75 7.87 7.43
C LYS A 19 -2.31 7.64 5.99
N GLU A 20 -1.58 8.58 5.38
CA GLU A 20 -1.13 8.43 3.99
C GLU A 20 -0.16 7.26 3.81
N VAL A 21 0.70 6.99 4.79
CA VAL A 21 1.59 5.82 4.76
C VAL A 21 0.78 4.53 4.91
N ARG A 22 -0.18 4.48 5.84
CA ARG A 22 -1.10 3.33 5.99
C ARG A 22 -1.89 3.07 4.71
N ASP A 23 -2.45 4.11 4.10
CA ASP A 23 -3.20 4.02 2.83
C ASP A 23 -2.28 3.52 1.69
N SER A 24 -1.01 3.94 1.64
CA SER A 24 -0.06 3.42 0.66
C SER A 24 0.27 1.94 0.84
N ILE A 25 0.35 1.46 2.09
CA ILE A 25 0.49 0.02 2.37
C ILE A 25 -0.74 -0.72 1.81
N SER A 26 -1.94 -0.21 2.03
CA SER A 26 -3.19 -0.79 1.51
C SER A 26 -3.19 -0.87 -0.03
N VAL A 27 -2.86 0.23 -0.72
CA VAL A 27 -2.77 0.25 -2.20
C VAL A 27 -1.77 -0.79 -2.70
N THR A 28 -0.61 -0.88 -2.05
CA THR A 28 0.46 -1.83 -2.45
C THR A 28 0.06 -3.29 -2.21
N LEU A 29 -0.74 -3.56 -1.19
CA LEU A 29 -1.30 -4.89 -0.91
C LEU A 29 -2.52 -5.24 -1.77
N GLY A 30 -3.08 -4.27 -2.50
CA GLY A 30 -4.32 -4.43 -3.26
C GLY A 30 -4.27 -5.56 -4.29
N GLY A 31 -3.16 -5.71 -5.01
CA GLY A 31 -2.98 -6.80 -5.98
C GLY A 31 -3.02 -8.18 -5.31
N ARG A 32 -2.33 -8.34 -4.18
CA ARG A 32 -2.34 -9.60 -3.41
C ARG A 32 -3.71 -9.88 -2.81
N ALA A 33 -4.41 -8.86 -2.32
CA ALA A 33 -5.77 -9.01 -1.81
C ALA A 33 -6.75 -9.40 -2.92
N ALA A 34 -6.61 -8.82 -4.11
CA ALA A 34 -7.38 -9.20 -5.29
C ALA A 34 -7.17 -10.67 -5.67
N GLU A 35 -5.92 -11.15 -5.70
CA GLU A 35 -5.62 -12.56 -5.97
C GLU A 35 -6.35 -13.48 -5.00
N GLN A 36 -6.31 -13.15 -3.71
CA GLN A 36 -6.99 -13.94 -2.67
C GLN A 36 -8.51 -13.97 -2.87
N ILE A 37 -9.13 -12.83 -3.21
CA ILE A 37 -10.59 -12.72 -3.35
C ILE A 37 -11.13 -13.49 -4.58
N PHE A 38 -10.40 -13.46 -5.70
CA PHE A 38 -10.87 -14.03 -6.97
C PHE A 38 -10.38 -15.44 -7.24
N PHE A 39 -9.14 -15.77 -6.82
CA PHE A 39 -8.53 -17.06 -7.13
C PHE A 39 -8.38 -17.97 -5.90
N ASN A 40 -8.63 -17.46 -4.70
CA ASN A 40 -8.48 -18.18 -3.43
C ASN A 40 -7.09 -18.84 -3.27
N HIS A 41 -6.08 -18.28 -3.94
CA HIS A 41 -4.67 -18.68 -3.85
C HIS A 41 -3.79 -17.43 -3.99
N LEU A 42 -2.55 -17.53 -3.56
CA LEU A 42 -1.57 -16.42 -3.61
C LEU A 42 -0.44 -16.79 -4.55
N SER A 43 -0.01 -15.85 -5.39
CA SER A 43 1.14 -16.05 -6.28
C SER A 43 2.44 -15.52 -5.66
N THR A 44 3.58 -15.84 -6.30
CA THR A 44 4.88 -15.23 -5.99
C THR A 44 5.07 -13.86 -6.66
N GLY A 45 4.11 -13.42 -7.49
CA GLY A 45 4.17 -12.17 -8.25
C GLY A 45 4.19 -10.91 -7.38
N ALA A 46 3.66 -10.98 -6.17
CA ALA A 46 3.62 -9.86 -5.23
C ALA A 46 4.93 -9.62 -4.44
N SER A 47 6.05 -10.30 -4.78
CA SER A 47 7.31 -10.21 -4.02
C SER A 47 7.85 -8.78 -3.91
N ASP A 48 7.80 -8.02 -5.01
CA ASP A 48 8.25 -6.61 -5.02
C ASP A 48 7.39 -5.72 -4.12
N ASP A 49 6.09 -5.96 -4.11
CA ASP A 49 5.13 -5.20 -3.31
C ASP A 49 5.26 -5.53 -1.83
N LEU A 50 5.46 -6.80 -1.47
CA LEU A 50 5.74 -7.21 -0.08
C LEU A 50 7.02 -6.56 0.47
N ARG A 51 8.06 -6.38 -0.36
CA ARG A 51 9.29 -5.68 0.04
C ARG A 51 9.05 -4.19 0.29
N LYS A 52 8.27 -3.54 -0.57
CA LYS A 52 7.86 -2.13 -0.38
C LYS A 52 7.02 -1.97 0.88
N VAL A 53 6.06 -2.88 1.10
CA VAL A 53 5.20 -2.92 2.30
C VAL A 53 6.05 -3.03 3.57
N ALA A 54 7.02 -3.94 3.59
CA ALA A 54 7.93 -4.06 4.72
C ALA A 54 8.67 -2.72 4.99
N LYS A 55 9.26 -2.10 3.96
CA LYS A 55 9.94 -0.80 4.11
C LYS A 55 9.01 0.28 4.66
N MET A 56 7.80 0.39 4.14
CA MET A 56 6.80 1.36 4.60
C MET A 56 6.33 1.09 6.03
N ALA A 57 6.16 -0.17 6.41
CA ALA A 57 5.74 -0.55 7.76
C ALA A 57 6.82 -0.22 8.80
N TYR A 58 8.09 -0.51 8.51
CA TYR A 58 9.19 -0.08 9.37
C TYR A 58 9.28 1.44 9.48
N GLN A 59 9.15 2.15 8.36
CA GLN A 59 9.10 3.62 8.36
C GLN A 59 7.95 4.11 9.25
N TYR A 60 6.75 3.55 9.09
CA TYR A 60 5.58 3.91 9.88
C TYR A 60 5.83 3.74 11.38
N VAL A 61 6.30 2.57 11.79
CA VAL A 61 6.56 2.29 13.21
C VAL A 61 7.63 3.23 13.75
N SER A 62 8.71 3.47 13.01
CA SER A 62 9.80 4.36 13.42
C SER A 62 9.42 5.85 13.49
N SER A 63 8.40 6.29 12.76
CA SER A 63 8.04 7.70 12.68
C SER A 63 6.78 8.05 13.47
N PHE A 64 5.85 7.11 13.66
CA PHE A 64 4.52 7.40 14.20
C PHE A 64 4.13 6.56 15.42
N ALA A 65 4.82 5.46 15.72
CA ALA A 65 4.44 4.63 16.87
C ALA A 65 4.82 5.30 18.21
N PRO A 66 4.04 5.06 19.28
CA PRO A 66 4.42 5.51 20.62
C PRO A 66 5.80 4.98 21.03
N GLY A 67 6.65 5.85 21.58
CA GLY A 67 8.04 5.53 21.95
C GLY A 67 9.04 5.62 20.80
N SER A 68 8.61 6.02 19.60
CA SER A 68 9.49 6.21 18.44
C SER A 68 10.11 7.62 18.44
N VAL A 69 11.24 7.76 19.12
CA VAL A 69 12.08 8.97 19.12
C VAL A 69 13.36 8.74 18.31
N TYR A 70 13.32 7.88 17.28
CA TYR A 70 14.51 7.45 16.55
C TYR A 70 14.30 7.48 15.02
N PRO A 71 15.35 7.83 14.25
CA PRO A 71 15.26 7.84 12.80
C PRO A 71 15.06 6.42 12.24
N PRO A 72 14.31 6.27 11.13
CA PRO A 72 14.21 4.99 10.42
C PRO A 72 15.60 4.48 10.04
N PRO A 73 15.81 3.15 9.98
CA PRO A 73 17.05 2.58 9.46
C PRO A 73 17.38 3.17 8.08
N GLY A 74 18.64 3.60 7.89
CA GLY A 74 19.07 4.30 6.68
C GLY A 74 18.78 3.53 5.38
N SER A 75 18.34 4.26 4.35
CA SER A 75 17.89 3.74 3.06
C SER A 75 19.01 3.28 2.11
N ASN A 76 20.29 3.31 2.51
CA ASN A 76 21.42 3.27 1.57
C ASN A 76 22.17 1.92 1.52
N SER A 77 21.67 0.86 2.16
CA SER A 77 22.29 -0.46 2.10
C SER A 77 21.26 -1.56 1.87
N THR A 78 21.61 -2.51 0.99
CA THR A 78 20.89 -3.77 0.73
C THR A 78 20.66 -4.63 1.98
N ARG A 79 21.27 -4.27 3.10
CA ARG A 79 20.97 -4.80 4.43
C ARG A 79 20.28 -3.72 5.27
N LEU A 80 19.11 -4.06 5.81
CA LEU A 80 18.47 -3.29 6.87
C LEU A 80 19.34 -3.44 8.14
N VAL A 81 20.33 -2.57 8.30
CA VAL A 81 21.13 -2.53 9.52
C VAL A 81 20.24 -1.89 10.58
N LYS A 82 19.72 -2.72 11.49
CA LYS A 82 18.87 -2.27 12.58
C LYS A 82 19.75 -1.46 13.55
N PRO A 83 19.47 -0.18 13.80
CA PRO A 83 20.26 0.65 14.74
C PRO A 83 20.01 0.30 16.21
N PHE A 84 19.30 -0.79 16.48
CA PHE A 84 18.76 -1.17 17.78
C PHE A 84 19.48 -2.40 18.34
N GLY A 85 19.53 -2.52 19.67
CA GLY A 85 19.74 -3.83 20.31
C GLY A 85 18.64 -4.82 19.93
N VAL A 86 18.93 -6.12 20.08
CA VAL A 86 18.06 -7.23 19.64
C VAL A 86 16.61 -7.09 20.13
N ASP A 87 16.41 -6.68 21.38
CA ASP A 87 15.06 -6.58 21.97
C ASP A 87 14.20 -5.49 21.34
N LYS A 88 14.78 -4.30 21.08
CA LYS A 88 14.10 -3.18 20.43
C LYS A 88 13.84 -3.48 18.95
N ALA A 89 14.77 -4.15 18.28
CA ALA A 89 14.58 -4.66 16.93
C ALA A 89 13.37 -5.60 16.87
N ASN A 90 13.30 -6.59 17.77
CA ASN A 90 12.18 -7.53 17.83
C ASN A 90 10.84 -6.84 18.10
N ASP A 91 10.82 -5.76 18.88
CA ASP A 91 9.61 -4.98 19.12
C ASP A 91 9.12 -4.24 17.88
N PHE A 92 10.02 -3.61 17.13
CA PHE A 92 9.68 -2.94 15.87
C PHE A 92 9.16 -3.94 14.83
N ASP A 93 9.81 -5.10 14.72
CA ASP A 93 9.39 -6.17 13.82
C ASP A 93 7.95 -6.64 14.13
N ARG A 94 7.64 -6.87 15.42
CA ARG A 94 6.29 -7.25 15.85
C ARG A 94 5.27 -6.18 15.47
N ARG A 95 5.53 -4.91 15.80
CA ARG A 95 4.62 -3.80 15.48
C ARG A 95 4.42 -3.63 13.97
N ALA A 96 5.49 -3.76 13.19
CA ALA A 96 5.42 -3.68 11.73
C ALA A 96 4.58 -4.83 11.16
N LYS A 97 4.75 -6.05 11.67
CA LYS A 97 3.89 -7.19 11.31
C LYS A 97 2.42 -6.91 11.66
N THR A 98 2.12 -6.48 12.89
CA THR A 98 0.75 -6.17 13.32
C THR A 98 0.11 -5.12 12.41
N LEU A 99 0.84 -4.03 12.10
CA LEU A 99 0.36 -3.01 11.17
C LEU A 99 0.02 -3.59 9.80
N VAL A 100 0.89 -4.43 9.23
CA VAL A 100 0.66 -5.03 7.91
C VAL A 100 -0.54 -5.97 7.93
N ASP A 101 -0.68 -6.79 8.98
CA ASP A 101 -1.80 -7.72 9.11
C ASP A 101 -3.14 -6.96 9.22
N GLU A 102 -3.20 -5.89 10.01
CA GLU A 102 -4.37 -5.02 10.12
C GLU A 102 -4.72 -4.38 8.77
N VAL A 103 -3.74 -3.76 8.11
CA VAL A 103 -3.96 -3.09 6.83
C VAL A 103 -4.38 -4.09 5.76
N TYR A 104 -3.84 -5.31 5.79
CA TYR A 104 -4.25 -6.36 4.86
C TYR A 104 -5.69 -6.81 5.10
N ALA A 105 -6.11 -6.97 6.35
CA ALA A 105 -7.49 -7.30 6.71
C ALA A 105 -8.45 -6.18 6.26
N ASP A 106 -8.12 -4.92 6.52
CA ASP A 106 -8.90 -3.76 6.07
C ASP A 106 -9.00 -3.72 4.53
N THR A 107 -7.89 -4.01 3.84
CA THR A 107 -7.84 -4.04 2.37
C THR A 107 -8.70 -5.16 1.81
N LEU A 108 -8.66 -6.36 2.40
CA LEU A 108 -9.52 -7.48 2.02
C LEU A 108 -10.99 -7.13 2.20
N ALA A 109 -11.36 -6.54 3.34
CA ALA A 109 -12.74 -6.13 3.60
C ALA A 109 -13.23 -5.09 2.58
N LEU A 110 -12.40 -4.08 2.28
CA LEU A 110 -12.70 -3.05 1.29
C LEU A 110 -12.88 -3.63 -0.11
N LEU A 111 -11.92 -4.43 -0.58
CA LEU A 111 -11.97 -5.01 -1.92
C LEU A 111 -13.07 -6.07 -2.06
N THR A 112 -13.41 -6.78 -0.98
CA THR A 112 -14.55 -7.71 -0.97
C THR A 112 -15.87 -6.95 -1.11
N LYS A 113 -16.02 -5.82 -0.40
CA LYS A 113 -17.20 -4.94 -0.54
C LYS A 113 -17.36 -4.41 -1.97
N HIS A 114 -16.25 -4.13 -2.66
CA HIS A 114 -16.21 -3.62 -4.02
C HIS A 114 -15.84 -4.69 -5.06
N LYS A 115 -16.15 -5.96 -4.78
CA LYS A 115 -15.76 -7.10 -5.63
C LYS A 115 -16.32 -6.98 -7.05
N ASP A 116 -17.58 -6.57 -7.20
CA ASP A 116 -18.21 -6.41 -8.50
C ASP A 116 -17.59 -5.26 -9.31
N ASP A 117 -17.21 -4.18 -8.63
CA ASP A 117 -16.53 -3.04 -9.26
C ASP A 117 -15.15 -3.44 -9.78
N MET A 118 -14.38 -4.18 -8.97
CA MET A 118 -13.11 -4.75 -9.43
C MET A 118 -13.29 -5.64 -10.65
N LYS A 119 -14.34 -6.48 -10.66
CA LYS A 119 -14.63 -7.37 -11.80
C LYS A 119 -14.88 -6.56 -13.08
N LYS A 120 -15.65 -5.47 -13.01
CA LYS A 120 -15.92 -4.59 -14.17
C LYS A 120 -14.61 -4.05 -14.77
N LEU A 121 -13.71 -3.55 -13.92
CA LEU A 121 -12.42 -3.01 -14.37
C LEU A 121 -11.50 -4.11 -14.95
N ALA A 122 -11.50 -5.30 -14.33
CA ALA A 122 -10.73 -6.43 -14.83
C ALA A 122 -11.26 -6.90 -16.20
N ASP A 123 -12.58 -7.00 -16.38
CA ASP A 123 -13.21 -7.35 -17.65
C ASP A 123 -12.87 -6.33 -18.76
N HIS A 124 -12.78 -5.03 -18.41
CA HIS A 124 -12.32 -4.00 -19.34
C HIS A 124 -10.86 -4.19 -19.75
N LEU A 125 -9.96 -4.41 -18.77
CA LEU A 125 -8.53 -4.66 -19.02
C LEU A 125 -8.30 -5.89 -19.90
N LEU A 126 -9.09 -6.96 -19.71
CA LEU A 126 -9.01 -8.15 -20.54
C LEU A 126 -9.39 -7.90 -22.01
N LYS A 127 -10.25 -6.92 -22.28
CA LYS A 127 -10.71 -6.58 -23.64
C LYS A 127 -9.84 -5.53 -24.33
N HIS A 128 -9.33 -4.57 -23.56
CA HIS A 128 -8.72 -3.35 -24.10
C HIS A 128 -7.24 -3.20 -23.75
N GLU A 129 -6.67 -4.05 -22.89
CA GLU A 129 -5.28 -4.05 -22.40
C GLU A 129 -4.84 -2.76 -21.66
N LEU A 130 -5.67 -1.72 -21.68
CA LEU A 130 -5.45 -0.44 -21.03
C LEU A 130 -6.72 -0.02 -20.29
N LEU A 131 -6.54 0.58 -19.11
CA LEU A 131 -7.60 1.20 -18.33
C LEU A 131 -7.16 2.63 -17.98
N THR A 132 -7.83 3.61 -18.55
CA THR A 132 -7.53 5.03 -18.36
C THR A 132 -8.31 5.60 -17.17
N TYR A 133 -7.94 6.82 -16.74
CA TYR A 133 -8.70 7.53 -15.72
C TYR A 133 -10.17 7.74 -16.12
N ALA A 134 -10.43 8.06 -17.39
CA ALA A 134 -11.79 8.25 -17.90
C ALA A 134 -12.62 6.97 -17.78
N ASP A 135 -12.02 5.81 -18.06
CA ASP A 135 -12.68 4.51 -17.92
C ASP A 135 -13.00 4.21 -16.45
N VAL A 136 -12.08 4.49 -15.54
CA VAL A 136 -12.31 4.33 -14.10
C VAL A 136 -13.47 5.21 -13.63
N VAL A 137 -13.53 6.47 -14.06
CA VAL A 137 -14.65 7.37 -13.76
C VAL A 137 -15.96 6.88 -14.37
N HIS A 138 -15.92 6.34 -15.59
CA HIS A 138 -17.09 5.76 -16.24
C HIS A 138 -17.68 4.59 -15.42
N TYR A 139 -16.83 3.70 -14.90
CA TYR A 139 -17.29 2.52 -14.16
C TYR A 139 -17.60 2.78 -12.68
N LEU A 140 -16.81 3.62 -12.02
CA LEU A 140 -16.88 3.84 -10.57
C LEU A 140 -17.53 5.17 -10.16
N GLY A 141 -17.81 6.04 -11.13
CA GLY A 141 -18.20 7.43 -10.88
C GLY A 141 -17.02 8.33 -10.52
N GLU A 142 -17.30 9.62 -10.36
CA GLU A 142 -16.32 10.59 -9.92
C GLU A 142 -15.90 10.33 -8.47
N ARG A 143 -14.60 10.42 -8.22
CA ARG A 143 -14.06 10.28 -6.86
C ARG A 143 -14.49 11.47 -6.01
N THR A 144 -15.41 11.25 -5.06
CA THR A 144 -15.75 12.26 -4.05
C THR A 144 -14.56 12.53 -3.13
N THR A 145 -14.31 13.83 -2.87
CA THR A 145 -13.13 14.47 -2.25
C THR A 145 -12.26 13.63 -1.29
N ARG A 146 -10.92 13.74 -1.42
CA ARG A 146 -9.94 13.18 -0.49
C ARG A 146 -9.69 14.18 0.66
N GLN A 147 -9.72 13.73 1.91
CA GLN A 147 -9.28 14.59 3.04
C GLN A 147 -7.81 15.04 2.95
N THR A 148 -6.98 14.33 2.18
CA THR A 148 -5.56 14.67 1.98
C THR A 148 -5.31 15.52 0.74
N ASP A 149 -6.35 15.89 -0.03
CA ASP A 149 -6.26 16.93 -1.05
C ASP A 149 -6.24 18.32 -0.38
N ARG A 150 -5.51 18.45 0.74
CA ARG A 150 -5.29 19.76 1.35
C ARG A 150 -4.73 20.67 0.27
N LYS A 151 -5.46 21.75 0.01
CA LYS A 151 -5.19 22.80 -0.98
C LYS A 151 -3.68 23.05 -1.08
N LYS A 152 -3.13 23.06 -2.30
CA LYS A 152 -1.91 23.82 -2.58
C LYS A 152 -2.15 25.25 -2.03
N GLY A 153 -1.39 25.66 -1.02
CA GLY A 153 -1.42 27.03 -0.48
C GLY A 153 -1.96 27.21 0.93
N VAL A 154 -1.38 26.51 1.92
CA VAL A 154 -1.10 27.11 3.25
C VAL A 154 0.35 26.85 3.56
#